data_AF-A0A6C0B975-F1
#
_entry.id   AF-A0A6C0B975-F1
#
_cell.length_a   1.000
_cell.length_b   1.000
_cell.length_c   1.000
_cell.angle_alpha   90.00
_cell.angle_beta   90.00
_cell.angle_gamma   90.00
#
_symmetry.space_group_name_H-M   'P 1'
#
loop_
_entity.id
_entity.type
_entity.pdbx_description
1 polymer ?
#
loop_
_entity_poly.entity_id
_entity_poly.type
_entity_poly.pdbx_seq_one_letter_code
_entity_poly.pdbx_strand_id
1 'polypeptide(L)'
;MSFFKRAAAAVSSTVSSTFKGREKDDYGDLHFISLLGATLSRLAYLNDNLFLQNYRAIMGPVILPEFLTAINAVQSNNLDALLDDEALFLTPSKTTIPSYQYKEKKFIDFLKMNIPQNINIINKETSGTPRYIISGEQPSTKDVKYISLGWSNYGEVYIVADKRMPNTLFVLFRGTYSAKTASLYSKPTTAIPLTTCDDETFLYGIFKTATELIHTIIESARYLAVNFLGATTENSVKIFTTGHSLGGAMATIFSYLWLDIKKTAPYNSGEYAVLADNIVCVSLGAPRCMGTNVAQKFCQATKEKKILYLRITTRGDPVPGLPQKALISKTGFEHPCSTDEDERKKISEDCNAQLVMGRGLVDSSKSAIDVDYEGALDCQNYKTRTYIPNPLSHTIYLDILFINAVDILNFLAGVNPLSETKEVMRTPTGCTVCRVIIGSVGDFTVGFFDVEQARANPRQTCSSILPPTKIGGKVEEDIKMSKEAFTKLVLNMVPLIGEMCPKSGPLITDIFTSLMMPDISCPKLVEQSEIEMTQMKPVITSDAKSNIIPISPYPTRGPSGLTRRMRGGKKQTNKRKRQNKRNKKMKTNKKMKRKRQTKRR
;
A
#
# COMPACT_ATOMS: atom_id res chain seq x y z
N MET A 1 -3.31 -31.49 -17.85
CA MET A 1 -1.96 -31.72 -18.41
C MET A 1 -1.26 -30.48 -19.00
N SER A 2 -1.91 -29.56 -19.71
CA SER A 2 -1.21 -28.40 -20.35
C SER A 2 -0.70 -27.35 -19.35
N PHE A 3 -1.43 -27.09 -18.27
CA PHE A 3 -1.02 -26.16 -17.21
C PHE A 3 0.23 -26.66 -16.48
N PHE A 4 0.25 -27.92 -16.07
CA PHE A 4 1.41 -28.54 -15.41
C PHE A 4 2.68 -28.53 -16.25
N LYS A 5 2.58 -28.76 -17.57
CA LYS A 5 3.74 -28.60 -18.47
C LYS A 5 4.26 -27.16 -18.51
N ARG A 6 3.37 -26.16 -18.39
CA ARG A 6 3.76 -24.73 -18.34
C ARG A 6 4.35 -24.35 -16.98
N ALA A 7 3.76 -24.83 -15.87
CA ALA A 7 4.29 -24.60 -14.52
C ALA A 7 5.67 -25.27 -14.35
N ALA A 8 5.83 -26.52 -14.76
CA ALA A 8 7.11 -27.23 -14.73
C ALA A 8 8.17 -26.56 -15.61
N ALA A 9 7.79 -26.06 -16.80
CA ALA A 9 8.70 -25.29 -17.65
C ALA A 9 9.10 -23.94 -17.03
N ALA A 10 8.17 -23.25 -16.35
CA ALA A 10 8.44 -22.00 -15.65
C ALA A 10 9.38 -22.19 -14.45
N VAL A 11 9.14 -23.21 -13.63
CA VAL A 11 10.04 -23.56 -12.51
C VAL A 11 11.42 -24.00 -13.01
N SER A 12 11.48 -24.86 -14.03
CA SER A 12 12.75 -25.30 -14.65
C SER A 12 13.56 -24.12 -15.23
N SER A 13 12.89 -23.11 -15.80
CA SER A 13 13.56 -21.90 -16.29
C SER A 13 14.15 -21.01 -15.19
N THR A 14 13.62 -21.10 -13.96
CA THR A 14 14.11 -20.36 -12.79
C THR A 14 15.43 -20.97 -12.31
N VAL A 15 15.51 -22.30 -12.26
CA VAL A 15 16.71 -23.05 -11.86
C VAL A 15 17.83 -22.97 -12.91
N SER A 16 17.50 -22.86 -14.21
CA SER A 16 18.45 -22.96 -15.32
C SER A 16 19.21 -21.67 -15.68
N SER A 17 19.00 -20.55 -14.99
CA SER A 17 19.85 -19.36 -15.20
C SER A 17 21.18 -19.45 -14.43
N THR A 18 21.85 -20.58 -14.53
CA THR A 18 23.16 -20.81 -13.94
C THR A 18 24.18 -19.95 -14.70
N PHE A 19 24.50 -18.78 -14.16
CA PHE A 19 25.64 -17.99 -14.60
C PHE A 19 26.90 -18.83 -14.41
N LYS A 20 27.51 -19.26 -15.52
CA LYS A 20 28.88 -19.77 -15.50
C LYS A 20 29.81 -18.58 -15.21
N GLY A 21 30.19 -18.38 -13.94
CA GLY A 21 31.29 -17.48 -13.58
C GLY A 21 31.19 -16.67 -12.29
N ARG A 22 30.04 -16.63 -11.58
CA ARG A 22 29.92 -16.00 -10.24
C ARG A 22 29.54 -17.07 -9.23
N GLU A 23 30.26 -17.17 -8.11
CA GLU A 23 29.78 -17.92 -6.94
C GLU A 23 28.51 -17.24 -6.40
N LYS A 24 27.50 -18.03 -6.06
CA LYS A 24 26.27 -17.49 -5.49
C LYS A 24 26.53 -17.14 -4.04
N ASP A 25 26.11 -15.94 -3.63
CA ASP A 25 26.05 -15.58 -2.22
C ASP A 25 24.82 -16.26 -1.61
N ASP A 26 24.93 -16.85 -0.41
CA ASP A 26 23.78 -17.49 0.26
C ASP A 26 22.60 -16.51 0.41
N TYR A 27 22.91 -15.25 0.73
CA TYR A 27 21.92 -14.18 0.91
C TYR A 27 22.26 -12.91 0.13
N GLY A 28 23.47 -12.35 0.29
CA GLY A 28 23.84 -11.03 -0.22
C GLY A 28 23.72 -9.93 0.84
N ASP A 29 23.37 -8.71 0.42
CA ASP A 29 23.16 -7.54 1.28
C ASP A 29 21.66 -7.45 1.63
N LEU A 30 21.20 -8.25 2.60
CA LEU A 30 19.79 -8.39 2.92
C LEU A 30 19.52 -8.07 4.39
N HIS A 31 18.69 -7.05 4.61
CA HIS A 31 18.36 -6.57 5.96
C HIS A 31 17.21 -7.36 6.58
N PHE A 32 17.23 -7.54 7.91
CA PHE A 32 16.13 -8.22 8.60
C PHE A 32 14.77 -7.51 8.43
N ILE A 33 14.77 -6.19 8.34
CA ILE A 33 13.52 -5.43 8.12
C ILE A 33 12.85 -5.74 6.76
N SER A 34 13.61 -6.22 5.78
CA SER A 34 13.08 -6.70 4.50
C SER A 34 12.27 -7.97 4.67
N LEU A 35 12.78 -8.92 5.47
CA LEU A 35 12.07 -10.14 5.85
C LEU A 35 10.82 -9.82 6.68
N LEU A 36 10.91 -8.87 7.61
CA LEU A 36 9.73 -8.41 8.37
C LEU A 36 8.67 -7.81 7.44
N GLY A 37 9.07 -6.98 6.47
CA GLY A 37 8.17 -6.43 5.46
C GLY A 37 7.50 -7.52 4.61
N ALA A 38 8.25 -8.53 4.17
CA ALA A 38 7.72 -9.68 3.45
C ALA A 38 6.70 -10.47 4.28
N THR A 39 7.01 -10.72 5.56
CA THR A 39 6.15 -11.41 6.53
C THR A 39 4.83 -10.68 6.73
N LEU A 40 4.90 -9.39 7.05
CA LEU A 40 3.72 -8.55 7.27
C LEU A 40 2.88 -8.38 6.00
N SER A 41 3.53 -8.22 4.84
CA SER A 41 2.86 -8.19 3.55
C SER A 41 2.10 -9.48 3.25
N ARG A 42 2.66 -10.65 3.62
CA ARG A 42 1.96 -11.92 3.48
C ARG A 42 0.77 -12.03 4.43
N LEU A 43 0.91 -11.58 5.68
CA LEU A 43 -0.19 -11.54 6.64
C LEU A 43 -1.37 -10.72 6.13
N ALA A 44 -1.13 -9.59 5.44
CA ALA A 44 -2.18 -8.73 4.89
C ALA A 44 -3.12 -9.42 3.87
N TYR A 45 -2.76 -10.58 3.34
CA TYR A 45 -3.65 -11.37 2.47
C TYR A 45 -4.61 -12.30 3.21
N LEU A 46 -4.41 -12.47 4.52
CA LEU A 46 -5.30 -13.26 5.35
C LEU A 46 -6.58 -12.48 5.61
N ASN A 47 -7.65 -13.22 5.85
CA ASN A 47 -8.88 -12.67 6.40
C ASN A 47 -8.67 -12.36 7.89
N ASP A 48 -9.51 -11.52 8.48
CA ASP A 48 -9.42 -11.07 9.87
C ASP A 48 -9.30 -12.22 10.89
N ASN A 49 -9.97 -13.36 10.65
CA ASN A 49 -9.88 -14.55 11.51
C ASN A 49 -8.44 -15.08 11.58
N LEU A 50 -7.86 -15.31 10.39
CA LEU A 50 -6.53 -15.90 10.27
C LEU A 50 -5.43 -14.86 10.50
N PHE A 51 -5.69 -13.58 10.24
CA PHE A 51 -4.73 -12.51 10.40
C PHE A 51 -4.18 -12.47 11.82
N LEU A 52 -5.06 -12.31 12.83
CA LEU A 52 -4.62 -12.21 14.22
C LEU A 52 -4.03 -13.52 14.72
N GLN A 53 -4.62 -14.65 14.36
CA GLN A 53 -4.11 -15.98 14.72
C GLN A 53 -2.66 -16.16 14.22
N ASN A 54 -2.43 -15.90 12.93
CA ASN A 54 -1.12 -16.10 12.32
C ASN A 54 -0.12 -15.02 12.72
N TYR A 55 -0.57 -13.77 12.91
CA TYR A 55 0.27 -12.72 13.49
C TYR A 55 0.83 -13.16 14.84
N ARG A 56 -0.01 -13.70 15.74
CA ARG A 56 0.45 -14.17 17.06
C ARG A 56 1.33 -15.42 16.99
N ALA A 57 1.07 -16.29 16.02
CA ALA A 57 1.88 -17.49 15.80
C ALA A 57 3.26 -17.17 15.18
N ILE A 58 3.39 -16.05 14.47
CA ILE A 58 4.63 -15.62 13.82
C ILE A 58 5.38 -14.60 14.68
N MET A 59 4.74 -13.50 15.09
CA MET A 59 5.32 -12.39 15.83
C MET A 59 5.47 -12.76 17.31
N GLY A 60 6.66 -13.17 17.71
CA GLY A 60 6.98 -13.75 19.01
C GLY A 60 7.63 -15.12 18.82
N PRO A 61 6.89 -16.18 18.43
CA PRO A 61 7.46 -17.51 18.28
C PRO A 61 8.48 -17.67 17.14
N VAL A 62 8.23 -17.05 15.98
CA VAL A 62 9.12 -17.10 14.81
C VAL A 62 10.00 -15.84 14.74
N ILE A 63 9.38 -14.67 14.82
CA ILE A 63 10.06 -13.38 14.91
C ILE A 63 10.24 -13.05 16.39
N LEU A 64 11.46 -13.25 16.90
CA LEU A 64 11.73 -13.25 18.34
C LEU A 64 11.38 -11.91 19.01
N PRO A 65 10.92 -11.90 20.28
CA PRO A 65 10.60 -10.67 21.00
C PRO A 65 11.78 -9.69 21.11
N GLU A 66 13.02 -10.20 21.14
CA GLU A 66 14.24 -9.39 21.13
C GLU A 66 14.40 -8.59 19.83
N PHE A 67 14.03 -9.15 18.68
CA PHE A 67 14.03 -8.43 17.40
C PHE A 67 12.97 -7.33 17.40
N LEU A 68 11.77 -7.63 17.91
CA LEU A 68 10.70 -6.63 18.05
C LEU A 68 11.13 -5.48 18.96
N THR A 69 11.77 -5.79 20.08
CA THR A 69 12.29 -4.81 21.04
C THR A 69 13.38 -3.94 20.43
N ALA A 70 14.33 -4.54 19.70
CA ALA A 70 15.40 -3.82 19.02
C ALA A 70 14.86 -2.85 17.95
N ILE A 71 13.93 -3.31 17.09
CA ILE A 71 13.27 -2.46 16.09
C ILE A 71 12.49 -1.32 16.77
N ASN A 72 11.81 -1.62 17.89
CA ASN A 72 11.08 -0.62 18.65
C ASN A 72 11.99 0.48 19.23
N ALA A 73 13.19 0.11 19.68
CA ALA A 73 14.16 1.01 20.31
C ALA A 73 14.77 2.02 19.33
N VAL A 74 14.79 1.73 18.03
CA VAL A 74 15.26 2.70 17.02
C VAL A 74 14.36 3.94 17.03
N GLN A 75 14.97 5.11 17.15
CA GLN A 75 14.24 6.38 17.17
C GLN A 75 13.74 6.74 15.76
N SER A 76 12.58 7.40 15.71
CA SER A 76 11.94 7.82 14.45
C SER A 76 12.81 8.75 13.60
N ASN A 77 13.69 9.53 14.22
CA ASN A 77 14.62 10.43 13.54
C ASN A 77 15.90 9.74 12.99
N ASN A 78 16.11 8.45 13.27
CA ASN A 78 17.29 7.70 12.85
C ASN A 78 16.90 6.33 12.27
N LEU A 79 16.05 6.34 11.25
CA LEU A 79 15.54 5.10 10.66
C LEU A 79 16.63 4.24 10.01
N ASP A 80 17.72 4.83 9.52
CA ASP A 80 18.84 4.07 8.92
C ASP A 80 19.46 3.04 9.88
N ALA A 81 19.35 3.25 11.19
CA ALA A 81 19.80 2.26 12.16
C ALA A 81 19.09 0.91 11.98
N LEU A 82 17.88 0.88 11.42
CA LEU A 82 17.14 -0.34 11.07
C LEU A 82 17.82 -1.20 9.99
N LEU A 83 18.82 -0.67 9.29
CA LEU A 83 19.60 -1.40 8.29
C LEU A 83 20.88 -2.03 8.86
N ASP A 84 21.21 -1.75 10.13
CA ASP A 84 22.40 -2.26 10.81
C ASP A 84 22.06 -3.49 11.65
N ASP A 85 21.90 -4.64 10.98
CA ASP A 85 21.55 -5.90 11.62
C ASP A 85 22.56 -6.31 12.70
N GLU A 86 23.85 -6.03 12.49
CA GLU A 86 24.92 -6.36 13.43
C GLU A 86 24.75 -5.57 14.73
N ALA A 87 24.57 -4.26 14.64
CA ALA A 87 24.38 -3.41 15.82
C ALA A 87 23.03 -3.63 16.52
N LEU A 88 21.98 -4.00 15.78
CA LEU A 88 20.64 -4.17 16.34
C LEU A 88 20.43 -5.53 17.01
N PHE A 89 20.88 -6.59 16.35
CA PHE A 89 20.44 -7.94 16.70
C PHE A 89 21.60 -8.84 17.11
N LEU A 90 22.83 -8.57 16.68
CA LEU A 90 23.99 -9.44 16.90
C LEU A 90 24.93 -8.94 18.00
N THR A 91 24.43 -8.05 18.87
CA THR A 91 25.17 -7.65 20.07
C THR A 91 25.38 -8.84 21.01
N PRO A 92 26.46 -8.87 21.82
CA PRO A 92 26.73 -9.98 22.73
C PRO A 92 25.55 -10.20 23.69
N SER A 93 24.70 -11.17 23.36
CA SER A 93 23.50 -11.52 24.11
C SER A 93 23.63 -12.93 24.68
N LYS A 94 22.65 -13.37 25.47
CA LYS A 94 22.61 -14.73 26.03
C LYS A 94 22.29 -15.79 24.97
N THR A 95 21.79 -15.40 23.80
CA THR A 95 21.33 -16.31 22.75
C THR A 95 22.18 -16.12 21.50
N THR A 96 22.85 -17.18 21.06
CA THR A 96 23.60 -17.14 19.80
C THR A 96 22.63 -17.14 18.63
N ILE A 97 22.37 -15.97 18.05
CA ILE A 97 21.58 -15.81 16.83
C ILE A 97 22.43 -16.27 15.63
N PRO A 98 21.96 -17.21 14.80
CA PRO A 98 22.64 -17.56 13.56
C PRO A 98 22.89 -16.32 12.70
N SER A 99 24.13 -16.16 12.25
CA SER A 99 24.54 -15.02 11.43
C SER A 99 25.43 -15.48 10.28
N TYR A 100 25.48 -14.68 9.21
CA TYR A 100 26.45 -14.82 8.12
C TYR A 100 27.22 -13.51 7.94
N GLN A 101 28.38 -13.58 7.30
CA GLN A 101 29.20 -12.41 7.01
C GLN A 101 29.13 -12.06 5.53
N TYR A 102 28.92 -10.78 5.23
CA TYR A 102 28.90 -10.25 3.86
C TYR A 102 29.55 -8.86 3.84
N LYS A 103 30.55 -8.67 2.99
CA LYS A 103 31.32 -7.40 2.87
C LYS A 103 31.70 -6.80 4.24
N GLU A 104 32.36 -7.60 5.06
CA GLU A 104 32.85 -7.25 6.41
C GLU A 104 31.78 -7.06 7.48
N LYS A 105 30.49 -6.96 7.13
CA LYS A 105 29.38 -6.84 8.08
C LYS A 105 28.74 -8.19 8.41
N LYS A 106 28.15 -8.31 9.59
CA LYS A 106 27.33 -9.46 9.96
C LYS A 106 25.84 -9.18 9.78
N PHE A 107 25.12 -10.21 9.36
CA PHE A 107 23.68 -10.17 9.13
C PHE A 107 23.01 -11.39 9.78
N ILE A 108 21.70 -11.30 10.03
CA ILE A 108 20.94 -12.45 10.55
C ILE A 108 20.78 -13.51 9.46
N ASP A 109 21.11 -14.76 9.80
CA ASP A 109 20.89 -15.93 8.94
C ASP A 109 19.50 -16.54 9.20
N PHE A 110 18.47 -15.90 8.66
CA PHE A 110 17.08 -16.25 8.97
C PHE A 110 16.60 -17.57 8.34
N LEU A 111 17.25 -18.10 7.30
CA LEU A 111 17.01 -19.46 6.79
C LEU A 111 17.60 -20.50 7.73
N LYS A 112 18.82 -20.31 8.29
CA LYS A 112 19.31 -21.20 9.35
C LYS A 112 18.40 -21.18 10.57
N MET A 113 17.68 -20.08 10.82
CA MET A 113 16.65 -19.99 11.86
C MET A 113 15.28 -20.60 11.45
N ASN A 114 15.13 -21.11 10.23
CA ASN A 114 13.89 -21.60 9.63
C ASN A 114 12.74 -20.58 9.60
N ILE A 115 13.02 -19.28 9.59
CA ILE A 115 11.98 -18.25 9.70
C ILE A 115 11.00 -18.30 8.49
N PRO A 116 11.44 -18.22 7.22
CA PRO A 116 10.52 -18.28 6.07
C PRO A 116 9.72 -19.59 6.01
N GLN A 117 10.37 -20.72 6.31
CA GLN A 117 9.72 -22.03 6.34
C GLN A 117 8.62 -22.10 7.40
N ASN A 118 8.88 -21.62 8.62
CA ASN A 118 7.89 -21.59 9.68
C ASN A 118 6.71 -20.67 9.33
N ILE A 119 6.99 -19.52 8.71
CA ILE A 119 5.94 -18.60 8.22
C ILE A 119 5.05 -19.29 7.18
N ASN A 120 5.64 -19.99 6.21
CA ASN A 120 4.89 -20.69 5.16
C ASN A 120 4.05 -21.84 5.74
N ILE A 121 4.56 -22.57 6.74
CA ILE A 121 3.80 -23.61 7.44
C ILE A 121 2.62 -23.01 8.21
N ILE A 122 2.85 -21.93 8.98
CA ILE A 122 1.79 -21.27 9.78
C ILE A 122 0.71 -20.69 8.86
N ASN A 123 1.10 -20.11 7.72
CA ASN A 123 0.19 -19.60 6.71
C ASN A 123 -0.45 -20.67 5.83
N LYS A 124 -0.15 -21.96 6.07
CA LYS A 124 -0.65 -23.11 5.31
C LYS A 124 -0.31 -23.05 3.82
N GLU A 125 0.80 -22.42 3.46
CA GLU A 125 1.38 -22.45 2.11
C GLU A 125 2.14 -23.76 1.88
N THR A 126 2.81 -24.26 2.93
CA THR A 126 3.51 -25.54 2.94
C THR A 126 2.99 -26.42 4.08
N SER A 127 3.03 -27.74 3.87
CA SER A 127 2.72 -28.72 4.91
C SER A 127 3.90 -28.90 5.87
N GLY A 128 3.64 -29.11 7.15
CA GLY A 128 4.70 -29.44 8.11
C GLY A 128 4.34 -29.00 9.52
N THR A 129 5.30 -29.13 10.42
CA THR A 129 5.22 -28.57 11.77
C THR A 129 6.33 -27.54 11.91
N PRO A 130 6.04 -26.32 12.40
CA PRO A 130 7.09 -25.33 12.61
C PRO A 130 8.22 -25.87 13.48
N ARG A 131 9.46 -25.58 13.11
CA ARG A 131 10.67 -25.97 13.84
C ARG A 131 11.44 -24.73 14.25
N TYR A 132 11.49 -24.48 15.55
CA TYR A 132 12.13 -23.30 16.11
C TYR A 132 13.56 -23.64 16.54
N ILE A 133 14.54 -22.95 15.96
CA ILE A 133 15.94 -23.06 16.41
C ILE A 133 16.11 -22.33 17.75
N ILE A 134 15.49 -21.15 17.85
CA ILE A 134 15.37 -20.38 19.08
C ILE A 134 13.88 -20.30 19.39
N SER A 135 13.48 -20.75 20.58
CA SER A 135 12.07 -20.72 20.98
C SER A 135 11.68 -19.32 21.43
N GLY A 136 10.76 -18.69 20.71
CA GLY A 136 10.13 -17.44 21.14
C GLY A 136 8.79 -17.68 21.85
N GLU A 137 8.23 -16.60 22.40
CA GLU A 137 6.97 -16.64 23.15
C GLU A 137 5.84 -15.97 22.36
N GLN A 138 4.64 -16.54 22.43
CA GLN A 138 3.45 -15.90 21.87
C GLN A 138 3.09 -14.64 22.67
N PRO A 139 2.58 -13.58 22.02
CA PRO A 139 2.06 -12.42 22.72
C PRO A 139 0.87 -12.79 23.59
N SER A 140 0.72 -12.06 24.70
CA SER A 140 -0.49 -12.10 25.51
C SER A 140 -1.70 -11.70 24.66
N THR A 141 -2.89 -12.17 25.04
CA THR A 141 -4.14 -11.89 24.34
C THR A 141 -4.48 -10.39 24.28
N LYS A 142 -3.85 -9.58 25.14
CA LYS A 142 -4.07 -8.13 25.25
C LYS A 142 -2.98 -7.29 24.59
N ASP A 143 -1.94 -7.92 24.04
CA ASP A 143 -0.76 -7.21 23.55
C ASP A 143 -0.95 -6.73 22.11
N VAL A 144 -1.78 -7.40 21.33
CA VAL A 144 -1.99 -7.10 19.91
C VAL A 144 -3.42 -6.59 19.70
N LYS A 145 -3.52 -5.45 19.02
CA LYS A 145 -4.78 -4.92 18.50
C LYS A 145 -4.55 -4.43 17.08
N TYR A 146 -5.55 -4.63 16.22
CA TYR A 146 -5.49 -4.14 14.86
C TYR A 146 -6.82 -3.50 14.44
N ILE A 147 -6.75 -2.69 13.40
CA ILE A 147 -7.89 -2.16 12.66
C ILE A 147 -7.77 -2.62 11.21
N SER A 148 -8.76 -3.33 10.70
CA SER A 148 -8.86 -3.75 9.30
C SER A 148 -9.88 -2.90 8.58
N LEU A 149 -9.47 -2.36 7.44
CA LEU A 149 -10.28 -1.51 6.58
C LEU A 149 -10.47 -2.21 5.24
N GLY A 150 -11.72 -2.52 4.90
CA GLY A 150 -12.07 -3.01 3.57
C GLY A 150 -13.18 -2.18 2.96
N TRP A 151 -13.23 -2.06 1.63
CA TRP A 151 -14.29 -1.27 1.00
C TRP A 151 -14.67 -1.78 -0.38
N SER A 152 -15.73 -1.24 -0.97
CA SER A 152 -16.26 -1.80 -2.21
C SER A 152 -15.30 -1.75 -3.40
N ASN A 153 -14.18 -1.01 -3.32
CA ASN A 153 -13.19 -0.89 -4.38
C ASN A 153 -11.88 -1.64 -4.13
N TYR A 154 -11.61 -2.09 -2.91
CA TYR A 154 -10.33 -2.68 -2.52
C TYR A 154 -10.49 -3.62 -1.32
N GLY A 155 -9.56 -4.57 -1.22
CA GLY A 155 -9.60 -5.64 -0.23
C GLY A 155 -9.40 -5.13 1.18
N GLU A 156 -8.16 -5.12 1.66
CA GLU A 156 -7.89 -4.86 3.07
C GLU A 156 -6.63 -3.99 3.25
N VAL A 157 -6.73 -3.06 4.19
CA VAL A 157 -5.59 -2.39 4.83
C VAL A 157 -5.64 -2.74 6.32
N TYR A 158 -4.54 -3.26 6.86
CA TYR A 158 -4.42 -3.54 8.29
C TYR A 158 -3.54 -2.46 8.95
N ILE A 159 -4.04 -1.85 10.01
CA ILE A 159 -3.25 -1.03 10.92
C ILE A 159 -3.06 -1.83 12.20
N VAL A 160 -1.83 -2.15 12.58
CA VAL A 160 -1.53 -3.08 13.67
C VAL A 160 -0.68 -2.40 14.72
N ALA A 161 -1.05 -2.63 15.98
CA ALA A 161 -0.31 -2.21 17.15
C ALA A 161 0.01 -3.42 18.03
N ASP A 162 1.23 -3.45 18.56
CA ASP A 162 1.72 -4.49 19.45
C ASP A 162 2.40 -3.83 20.66
N LYS A 163 1.97 -4.15 21.88
CA LYS A 163 2.50 -3.57 23.12
C LYS A 163 3.95 -3.94 23.40
N ARG A 164 4.50 -4.95 22.71
CA ARG A 164 5.94 -5.25 22.72
C ARG A 164 6.74 -4.27 21.87
N MET A 165 6.06 -3.51 21.01
CA MET A 165 6.62 -2.44 20.17
C MET A 165 5.80 -1.13 20.32
N PRO A 166 5.75 -0.53 21.52
CA PRO A 166 4.88 0.62 21.79
C PRO A 166 5.19 1.89 20.97
N ASN A 167 6.36 1.95 20.34
CA ASN A 167 6.86 3.07 19.54
C ASN A 167 6.83 2.76 18.03
N THR A 168 6.05 1.77 17.60
CA THR A 168 5.90 1.38 16.19
C THR A 168 4.46 0.95 15.89
N LEU A 169 3.91 1.44 14.78
CA LEU A 169 2.69 0.94 14.17
C LEU A 169 2.97 0.37 12.78
N PHE A 170 2.26 -0.69 12.42
CA PHE A 170 2.34 -1.28 11.09
C PHE A 170 1.13 -0.88 10.25
N VAL A 171 1.34 -0.38 9.03
CA VAL A 171 0.28 -0.09 8.04
C VAL A 171 0.49 -0.99 6.82
N LEU A 172 -0.34 -2.03 6.71
CA LEU A 172 -0.13 -3.14 5.78
C LEU A 172 -1.15 -3.07 4.65
N PHE A 173 -0.68 -2.90 3.42
CA PHE A 173 -1.52 -2.86 2.23
C PHE A 173 -1.54 -4.24 1.54
N ARG A 174 -2.73 -4.84 1.44
CA ARG A 174 -2.94 -6.09 0.71
C ARG A 174 -2.71 -5.93 -0.80
N GLY A 175 -2.09 -6.91 -1.45
CA GLY A 175 -1.96 -6.88 -2.90
C GLY A 175 -3.21 -7.34 -3.66
N THR A 176 -3.04 -7.57 -4.96
CA THR A 176 -4.10 -8.06 -5.84
C THR A 176 -4.52 -9.48 -5.43
N TYR A 177 -5.78 -9.65 -5.06
CA TYR A 177 -6.40 -10.95 -4.77
C TYR A 177 -7.58 -11.26 -5.72
N SER A 178 -8.01 -10.28 -6.53
CA SER A 178 -9.17 -10.40 -7.41
C SER A 178 -8.90 -9.85 -8.80
N ALA A 179 -9.64 -10.34 -9.80
CA ALA A 179 -9.60 -9.80 -11.16
C ALA A 179 -9.89 -8.28 -11.20
N LYS A 180 -10.66 -7.76 -10.23
CA LYS A 180 -10.97 -6.33 -10.09
C LYS A 180 -9.72 -5.53 -9.70
N THR A 181 -8.99 -5.95 -8.66
CA THR A 181 -7.76 -5.29 -8.21
C THR A 181 -6.63 -5.45 -9.22
N ALA A 182 -6.52 -6.61 -9.88
CA ALA A 182 -5.60 -6.83 -10.99
C ALA A 182 -5.83 -5.83 -12.12
N SER A 183 -7.09 -5.44 -12.34
CA SER A 183 -7.48 -4.53 -13.39
C SER A 183 -7.10 -3.07 -13.16
N LEU A 184 -6.64 -2.69 -11.95
CA LEU A 184 -6.25 -1.32 -11.61
C LEU A 184 -4.95 -0.85 -12.30
N TYR A 185 -4.14 -1.79 -12.79
CA TYR A 185 -2.87 -1.48 -13.50
C TYR A 185 -2.67 -2.31 -14.78
N SER A 186 -3.52 -3.31 -15.04
CA SER A 186 -3.46 -4.11 -16.27
C SER A 186 -4.42 -3.64 -17.38
N LYS A 187 -5.46 -2.87 -17.07
CA LYS A 187 -6.37 -2.32 -18.09
C LYS A 187 -5.82 -1.00 -18.65
N PRO A 188 -5.87 -0.79 -19.97
CA PRO A 188 -5.50 0.50 -20.58
C PRO A 188 -6.28 1.70 -20.02
N THR A 189 -7.51 1.47 -19.53
CA THR A 189 -8.36 2.51 -18.93
C THR A 189 -7.96 2.91 -17.52
N THR A 190 -7.17 2.11 -16.81
CA THR A 190 -6.72 2.41 -15.44
C THR A 190 -5.23 2.73 -15.38
N ALA A 191 -4.48 2.30 -16.40
CA ALA A 191 -3.11 2.70 -16.67
C ALA A 191 -3.01 4.11 -17.31
N ILE A 192 -3.90 5.02 -16.91
CA ILE A 192 -3.90 6.41 -17.36
C ILE A 192 -3.16 7.24 -16.31
N PRO A 193 -2.21 8.11 -16.73
CA PRO A 193 -1.62 9.08 -15.82
C PRO A 193 -2.70 10.00 -15.26
N LEU A 194 -2.76 10.08 -13.93
CA LEU A 194 -3.44 11.13 -13.20
C LEU A 194 -2.41 12.18 -12.85
N THR A 195 -2.58 13.38 -13.37
CA THR A 195 -1.87 14.55 -12.85
C THR A 195 -2.70 15.13 -11.71
N THR A 196 -2.12 15.11 -10.52
CA THR A 196 -2.62 15.79 -9.33
C THR A 196 -2.08 17.22 -9.31
N CYS A 197 -1.90 17.83 -8.15
CA CYS A 197 -1.37 19.19 -8.08
C CYS A 197 0.12 19.24 -8.43
N ASP A 198 0.60 20.40 -8.87
CA ASP A 198 2.01 20.67 -9.18
C ASP A 198 2.66 19.68 -10.17
N ASP A 199 1.89 19.28 -11.19
CA ASP A 199 2.30 18.33 -12.23
C ASP A 199 2.71 16.93 -11.70
N GLU A 200 2.33 16.61 -10.47
CA GLU A 200 2.60 15.31 -9.86
C GLU A 200 1.74 14.23 -10.50
N THR A 201 2.40 13.27 -11.15
CA THR A 201 1.73 12.26 -11.94
C THR A 201 1.78 10.90 -11.25
N PHE A 202 0.62 10.24 -11.15
CA PHE A 202 0.48 8.90 -10.59
C PHE A 202 -0.32 7.98 -11.51
N LEU A 203 -0.21 6.67 -11.31
CA LEU A 203 -1.09 5.71 -11.99
C LEU A 203 -2.48 5.78 -11.35
N TYR A 204 -3.46 6.34 -12.06
CA TYR A 204 -4.77 6.71 -11.53
C TYR A 204 -5.41 5.60 -10.67
N GLY A 205 -5.45 4.37 -11.19
CA GLY A 205 -6.11 3.26 -10.49
C GLY A 205 -5.49 2.92 -9.13
N ILE A 206 -4.16 3.01 -9.02
CA ILE A 206 -3.44 2.73 -7.76
C ILE A 206 -3.58 3.93 -6.83
N PHE A 207 -3.34 5.14 -7.33
CA PHE A 207 -3.41 6.37 -6.53
C PHE A 207 -4.79 6.58 -5.93
N LYS A 208 -5.85 6.44 -6.74
CA LYS A 208 -7.24 6.54 -6.27
C LYS A 208 -7.50 5.57 -5.12
N THR A 209 -7.00 4.34 -5.24
CA THR A 209 -7.21 3.31 -4.22
C THR A 209 -6.40 3.61 -2.95
N ALA A 210 -5.19 4.17 -3.07
CA ALA A 210 -4.37 4.56 -1.93
C ALA A 210 -4.96 5.75 -1.14
N THR A 211 -5.73 6.62 -1.80
CA THR A 211 -6.20 7.89 -1.23
C THR A 211 -7.68 7.94 -0.85
N GLU A 212 -8.53 7.03 -1.38
CA GLU A 212 -9.99 7.08 -1.16
C GLU A 212 -10.41 6.99 0.32
N LEU A 213 -9.61 6.33 1.18
CA LEU A 213 -9.85 6.17 2.63
C LEU A 213 -8.66 6.62 3.48
N ILE A 214 -7.89 7.58 2.98
CA ILE A 214 -6.65 8.01 3.62
C ILE A 214 -6.87 8.59 5.02
N HIS A 215 -7.97 9.31 5.25
CA HIS A 215 -8.27 9.88 6.56
C HIS A 215 -8.68 8.80 7.55
N THR A 216 -9.48 7.82 7.14
CA THR A 216 -9.80 6.64 7.95
C THR A 216 -8.53 5.85 8.34
N ILE A 217 -7.54 5.72 7.44
CA ILE A 217 -6.24 5.09 7.76
C ILE A 217 -5.50 5.89 8.84
N ILE A 218 -5.41 7.21 8.70
CA ILE A 218 -4.72 8.08 9.68
C ILE A 218 -5.44 8.05 11.04
N GLU A 219 -6.76 8.11 11.06
CA GLU A 219 -7.54 8.01 12.30
C GLU A 219 -7.38 6.65 12.98
N SER A 220 -7.27 5.57 12.20
CA SER A 220 -6.99 4.24 12.73
C SER A 220 -5.61 4.18 13.40
N ALA A 221 -4.60 4.78 12.77
CA ALA A 221 -3.25 4.88 13.34
C ALA A 221 -3.23 5.72 14.62
N ARG A 222 -3.86 6.91 14.61
CA ARG A 222 -4.00 7.76 15.80
C ARG A 222 -4.69 7.01 16.94
N TYR A 223 -5.84 6.38 16.65
CA TYR A 223 -6.61 5.63 17.65
C TYR A 223 -5.77 4.52 18.29
N LEU A 224 -5.05 3.73 17.50
CA LEU A 224 -4.19 2.68 18.07
C LEU A 224 -3.00 3.25 18.85
N ALA A 225 -2.34 4.29 18.36
CA ALA A 225 -1.24 4.94 19.08
C ALA A 225 -1.69 5.49 20.43
N VAL A 226 -2.75 6.28 20.46
CA VAL A 226 -3.19 6.99 21.66
C VAL A 226 -4.00 6.08 22.59
N ASN A 227 -5.03 5.42 22.06
CA ASN A 227 -6.01 4.71 22.89
C ASN A 227 -5.56 3.28 23.27
N PHE A 228 -4.66 2.66 22.49
CA PHE A 228 -4.21 1.30 22.76
C PHE A 228 -2.76 1.23 23.26
N LEU A 229 -1.82 1.94 22.61
CA LEU A 229 -0.42 1.99 23.03
C LEU A 229 -0.16 3.03 24.13
N GLY A 230 -1.06 4.00 24.31
CA GLY A 230 -0.91 5.05 25.33
C GLY A 230 0.14 6.10 24.97
N ALA A 231 0.43 6.29 23.69
CA ALA A 231 1.40 7.27 23.22
C ALA A 231 0.93 8.70 23.53
N THR A 232 1.82 9.49 24.12
CA THR A 232 1.58 10.89 24.50
C THR A 232 2.70 11.82 24.05
N THR A 233 3.88 11.29 23.76
CA THR A 233 5.04 12.05 23.32
C THR A 233 4.99 12.29 21.81
N GLU A 234 5.27 13.53 21.38
CA GLU A 234 5.37 13.87 19.97
C GLU A 234 6.45 13.04 19.26
N ASN A 235 6.19 12.66 18.01
CA ASN A 235 7.08 11.91 17.14
C ASN A 235 7.57 10.55 17.70
N SER A 236 6.90 10.00 18.72
CA SER A 236 7.34 8.79 19.42
C SER A 236 6.96 7.50 18.71
N VAL A 237 5.91 7.50 17.89
CA VAL A 237 5.38 6.30 17.23
C VAL A 237 5.78 6.27 15.76
N LYS A 238 6.73 5.40 15.40
CA LYS A 238 7.15 5.17 14.02
C LYS A 238 6.04 4.53 13.20
N ILE A 239 5.85 4.98 11.97
CA ILE A 239 5.02 4.27 11.00
C ILE A 239 5.90 3.36 10.15
N PHE A 240 5.57 2.07 10.15
CA PHE A 240 6.16 1.08 9.25
C PHE A 240 5.10 0.62 8.27
N THR A 241 5.25 0.93 6.99
CA THR A 241 4.33 0.49 5.94
C THR A 241 4.97 -0.51 5.00
N THR A 242 4.17 -1.48 4.58
CA THR A 242 4.61 -2.48 3.61
C THR A 242 3.43 -3.02 2.81
N GLY A 243 3.74 -3.62 1.68
CA GLY A 243 2.78 -4.35 0.88
C GLY A 243 3.45 -5.11 -0.25
N HIS A 244 2.74 -6.09 -0.78
CA HIS A 244 3.15 -6.87 -1.95
C HIS A 244 2.30 -6.52 -3.17
N SER A 245 2.89 -6.55 -4.38
CA SER A 245 2.18 -6.31 -5.64
C SER A 245 1.51 -4.93 -5.66
N LEU A 246 0.20 -4.86 -5.93
CA LEU A 246 -0.60 -3.63 -5.78
C LEU A 246 -0.41 -2.97 -4.41
N GLY A 247 -0.34 -3.77 -3.34
CA GLY A 247 -0.17 -3.27 -1.97
C GLY A 247 1.18 -2.59 -1.77
N GLY A 248 2.23 -3.08 -2.42
CA GLY A 248 3.56 -2.44 -2.38
C GLY A 248 3.55 -1.07 -3.07
N ALA A 249 2.83 -0.96 -4.20
CA ALA A 249 2.65 0.33 -4.87
C ALA A 249 1.82 1.31 -4.01
N MET A 250 0.79 0.82 -3.31
CA MET A 250 0.00 1.63 -2.38
C MET A 250 0.82 2.08 -1.16
N ALA A 251 1.62 1.19 -0.56
CA ALA A 251 2.55 1.53 0.52
C ALA A 251 3.56 2.60 0.10
N THR A 252 4.05 2.51 -1.14
CA THR A 252 4.95 3.52 -1.72
C THR A 252 4.25 4.87 -1.89
N ILE A 253 3.02 4.91 -2.42
CA ILE A 253 2.25 6.16 -2.54
C ILE A 253 1.92 6.74 -1.16
N PHE A 254 1.48 5.91 -0.21
CA PHE A 254 1.16 6.32 1.16
C PHE A 254 2.37 6.97 1.84
N SER A 255 3.56 6.38 1.68
CA SER A 255 4.80 6.92 2.24
C SER A 255 5.20 8.27 1.66
N TYR A 256 4.92 8.48 0.36
CA TYR A 256 5.12 9.78 -0.27
C TYR A 256 4.19 10.84 0.33
N LEU A 257 2.89 10.54 0.40
CA LEU A 257 1.87 11.46 0.92
C LEU A 257 2.09 11.76 2.41
N TRP A 258 2.67 10.82 3.16
CA TRP A 258 2.98 10.99 4.59
C TRP A 258 3.79 12.26 4.87
N LEU A 259 4.70 12.62 3.96
CA LEU A 259 5.57 13.79 4.08
C LEU A 259 4.78 15.10 4.19
N ASP A 260 3.65 15.20 3.50
CA ASP A 260 2.81 16.40 3.49
C ASP A 260 1.66 16.29 4.49
N ILE A 261 1.12 15.08 4.70
CA ILE A 261 0.17 14.79 5.79
C ILE A 261 0.72 15.33 7.10
N LYS A 262 1.97 14.98 7.43
CA LYS A 262 2.60 15.38 8.70
C LYS A 262 2.90 16.88 8.83
N LYS A 263 2.84 17.65 7.75
CA LYS A 263 2.96 19.12 7.76
C LYS A 263 1.62 19.83 7.79
N THR A 264 0.52 19.12 7.58
CA THR A 264 -0.80 19.71 7.35
C THR A 264 -1.66 19.62 8.61
N ALA A 265 -2.30 20.72 9.01
CA ALA A 265 -3.24 20.71 10.12
C ALA A 265 -4.50 19.88 9.79
N PRO A 266 -5.06 19.10 10.73
CA PRO A 266 -4.64 18.98 12.13
C PRO A 266 -3.55 17.92 12.39
N TYR A 267 -3.09 17.19 11.38
CA TYR A 267 -2.19 16.02 11.50
C TYR A 267 -0.79 16.32 12.04
N ASN A 268 -0.40 17.59 12.05
CA ASN A 268 0.85 18.09 12.61
C ASN A 268 0.74 18.50 14.09
N SER A 269 -0.39 18.24 14.77
CA SER A 269 -0.61 18.74 16.14
C SER A 269 -1.48 17.80 17.00
N GLY A 270 -1.54 18.08 18.30
CA GLY A 270 -2.40 17.37 19.24
C GLY A 270 -2.12 15.86 19.28
N GLU A 271 -3.19 15.05 19.30
CA GLU A 271 -3.07 13.59 19.31
C GLU A 271 -2.44 12.99 18.04
N TYR A 272 -2.39 13.73 16.93
CA TYR A 272 -1.71 13.26 15.72
C TYR A 272 -0.20 13.46 15.79
N ALA A 273 0.27 14.37 16.65
CA ALA A 273 1.68 14.68 16.81
C ALA A 273 2.49 13.48 17.34
N VAL A 274 1.86 12.52 18.02
CA VAL A 274 2.54 11.31 18.50
C VAL A 274 3.07 10.42 17.36
N LEU A 275 2.45 10.51 16.17
CA LEU A 275 2.89 9.79 14.99
C LEU A 275 4.09 10.49 14.36
N ALA A 276 5.16 9.74 14.12
CA ALA A 276 6.42 10.23 13.59
C ALA A 276 6.30 10.90 12.22
N ASP A 277 7.09 11.95 12.02
CA ASP A 277 7.26 12.63 10.72
C ASP A 277 7.92 11.73 9.67
N ASN A 278 8.86 10.88 10.10
CA ASN A 278 9.56 9.95 9.23
C ASN A 278 8.83 8.61 9.15
N ILE A 279 8.95 7.92 8.01
CA ILE A 279 8.24 6.66 7.73
C ILE A 279 9.17 5.58 7.15
N VAL A 280 8.93 4.33 7.51
CA VAL A 280 9.57 3.16 6.90
C VAL A 280 8.65 2.58 5.83
N CYS A 281 9.17 2.32 4.64
CA CYS A 281 8.45 1.76 3.51
C CYS A 281 9.20 0.54 2.93
N VAL A 282 8.64 -0.65 3.09
CA VAL A 282 9.15 -1.87 2.45
C VAL A 282 8.18 -2.31 1.36
N SER A 283 8.56 -2.14 0.09
CA SER A 283 7.70 -2.43 -1.07
C SER A 283 8.16 -3.69 -1.79
N LEU A 284 7.30 -4.71 -1.86
CA LEU A 284 7.61 -6.01 -2.49
C LEU A 284 6.89 -6.18 -3.82
N GLY A 285 7.63 -6.49 -4.89
CA GLY A 285 7.02 -6.86 -6.18
C GLY A 285 6.11 -5.79 -6.79
N ALA A 286 6.25 -4.53 -6.37
CA ALA A 286 5.32 -3.48 -6.74
C ALA A 286 5.49 -3.07 -8.20
N PRO A 287 4.40 -2.76 -8.93
CA PRO A 287 4.48 -2.09 -10.21
C PRO A 287 4.92 -0.63 -10.05
N ARG A 288 5.38 -0.01 -11.14
CA ARG A 288 5.65 1.43 -11.20
C ARG A 288 4.32 2.18 -11.10
N CYS A 289 4.26 3.16 -10.20
CA CYS A 289 3.02 3.91 -9.95
C CYS A 289 3.21 5.42 -9.90
N MET A 290 4.44 5.91 -9.96
CA MET A 290 4.80 7.33 -9.89
C MET A 290 5.40 7.79 -11.21
N GLY A 291 5.03 8.99 -11.67
CA GLY A 291 5.73 9.67 -12.75
C GLY A 291 7.13 10.10 -12.31
N THR A 292 8.00 10.41 -13.28
CA THR A 292 9.42 10.75 -13.02
C THR A 292 9.62 11.83 -11.94
N ASN A 293 8.87 12.94 -11.97
CA ASN A 293 9.01 14.02 -10.99
C ASN A 293 8.73 13.53 -9.55
N VAL A 294 7.61 12.84 -9.35
CA VAL A 294 7.24 12.28 -8.05
C VAL A 294 8.25 11.23 -7.58
N ALA A 295 8.70 10.35 -8.48
CA ALA A 295 9.71 9.34 -8.15
C ALA A 295 11.06 9.95 -7.75
N GLN A 296 11.42 11.11 -8.32
CA GLN A 296 12.61 11.88 -7.94
C GLN A 296 12.44 12.57 -6.59
N LYS A 297 11.28 13.22 -6.33
CA LYS A 297 10.96 13.80 -5.02
C LYS A 297 10.97 12.75 -3.91
N PHE A 298 10.38 11.58 -4.17
CA PHE A 298 10.45 10.44 -3.25
C PHE A 298 11.90 10.06 -2.98
N CYS A 299 12.72 9.93 -4.04
CA CYS A 299 14.12 9.56 -3.86
C CYS A 299 14.89 10.60 -3.05
N GLN A 300 14.59 11.88 -3.24
CA GLN A 300 15.16 12.95 -2.43
C GLN A 300 14.77 12.81 -0.96
N ALA A 301 13.51 12.50 -0.66
CA ALA A 301 13.06 12.22 0.71
C ALA A 301 13.75 10.98 1.33
N THR A 302 14.11 9.99 0.51
CA THR A 302 14.94 8.86 0.95
C THR A 302 16.37 9.29 1.31
N LYS A 303 17.01 10.12 0.47
CA LYS A 303 18.34 10.68 0.77
C LYS A 303 18.36 11.55 2.02
N GLU A 304 17.28 12.29 2.25
CA GLU A 304 17.06 13.12 3.43
C GLU A 304 16.63 12.33 4.67
N LYS A 305 16.55 10.99 4.56
CA LYS A 305 16.18 10.08 5.65
C LYS A 305 14.78 10.33 6.22
N LYS A 306 13.91 10.99 5.44
CA LYS A 306 12.48 11.16 5.75
C LYS A 306 11.69 9.90 5.45
N ILE A 307 12.13 9.15 4.44
CA ILE A 307 11.59 7.82 4.11
C ILE A 307 12.73 6.81 4.12
N LEU A 308 12.72 5.86 5.05
CA LEU A 308 13.52 4.65 4.90
C LEU A 308 12.83 3.75 3.88
N TYR A 309 13.40 3.59 2.70
CA TYR A 309 12.76 2.85 1.60
C TYR A 309 13.57 1.63 1.19
N LEU A 310 12.93 0.47 1.19
CA LEU A 310 13.46 -0.77 0.62
C LEU A 310 12.51 -1.31 -0.45
N ARG A 311 13.06 -1.65 -1.61
CA ARG A 311 12.35 -2.17 -2.77
C ARG A 311 12.84 -3.58 -3.09
N ILE A 312 12.00 -4.55 -2.75
CA ILE A 312 12.31 -5.97 -2.87
C ILE A 312 11.70 -6.51 -4.15
N THR A 313 12.51 -7.13 -5.00
CA THR A 313 12.06 -7.81 -6.22
C THR A 313 12.58 -9.23 -6.28
N THR A 314 11.79 -10.08 -6.92
CA THR A 314 12.19 -11.45 -7.22
C THR A 314 12.51 -11.57 -8.69
N ARG A 315 13.65 -12.17 -9.02
CA ARG A 315 14.10 -12.34 -10.40
C ARG A 315 13.09 -13.12 -11.22
N GLY A 316 12.80 -12.60 -12.41
CA GLY A 316 11.76 -13.12 -13.29
C GLY A 316 10.36 -12.57 -13.00
N ASP A 317 10.12 -11.88 -11.87
CA ASP A 317 8.80 -11.27 -11.63
C ASP A 317 8.50 -10.18 -12.69
N PRO A 318 7.43 -10.33 -13.49
CA PRO A 318 7.06 -9.33 -14.49
C PRO A 318 6.46 -8.04 -13.90
N VAL A 319 5.91 -8.05 -12.68
CA VAL A 319 5.08 -6.96 -12.14
C VAL A 319 5.87 -5.67 -11.91
N PRO A 320 7.08 -5.69 -11.31
CA PRO A 320 7.96 -4.51 -11.23
C PRO A 320 8.34 -3.92 -12.60
N GLY A 321 8.18 -4.70 -13.66
CA GLY A 321 8.36 -4.29 -15.04
C GLY A 321 7.20 -3.47 -15.62
N LEU A 322 6.07 -3.34 -14.92
CA LEU A 322 4.84 -2.72 -15.41
C LEU A 322 4.51 -1.39 -14.69
N PRO A 323 3.81 -0.45 -15.37
CA PRO A 323 3.65 -0.39 -16.82
C PRO A 323 5.00 -0.18 -17.53
N GLN A 324 5.08 -0.54 -18.81
CA GLN A 324 6.31 -0.39 -19.59
C GLN A 324 6.65 1.09 -19.83
N LYS A 325 7.92 1.48 -19.60
CA LYS A 325 8.37 2.88 -19.70
C LYS A 325 8.04 3.55 -21.04
N ALA A 326 8.02 2.80 -22.15
CA ALA A 326 7.91 3.35 -23.50
C ALA A 326 6.48 3.42 -24.08
N LEU A 327 5.46 2.86 -23.40
CA LEU A 327 4.17 2.56 -24.05
C LEU A 327 3.05 3.57 -23.79
N ILE A 328 3.19 4.49 -22.82
CA ILE A 328 2.05 5.29 -22.34
C ILE A 328 2.30 6.82 -22.43
N SER A 329 3.53 7.30 -22.38
CA SER A 329 3.85 8.75 -22.50
C SER A 329 5.34 8.99 -22.67
N LYS A 330 5.74 10.15 -23.22
CA LYS A 330 7.15 10.60 -23.22
C LYS A 330 7.71 10.78 -21.80
N THR A 331 6.84 10.90 -20.80
CA THR A 331 7.09 10.88 -19.36
C THR A 331 6.64 9.53 -18.79
N GLY A 332 7.55 8.59 -18.59
CA GLY A 332 7.21 7.24 -18.14
C GLY A 332 6.87 7.17 -16.64
N PHE A 333 6.22 6.08 -16.22
CA PHE A 333 6.17 5.71 -14.81
C PHE A 333 7.48 5.06 -14.39
N GLU A 334 7.93 5.34 -13.17
CA GLU A 334 9.21 4.93 -12.63
C GLU A 334 9.08 4.39 -11.21
N HIS A 335 10.11 3.66 -10.78
CA HIS A 335 10.30 3.32 -9.38
C HIS A 335 11.09 4.44 -8.71
N PRO A 336 10.82 4.78 -7.44
CA PRO A 336 11.67 5.70 -6.70
C PRO A 336 13.14 5.27 -6.74
N CYS A 337 14.02 6.26 -6.85
CA CYS A 337 15.48 6.09 -6.99
C CYS A 337 15.96 5.22 -8.16
N SER A 338 15.10 4.82 -9.11
CA SER A 338 15.55 3.93 -10.20
C SER A 338 16.49 4.59 -11.23
N THR A 339 16.60 5.92 -11.22
CA THR A 339 17.51 6.71 -12.06
C THR A 339 18.78 7.16 -11.33
N ASP A 340 18.85 6.97 -10.02
CA ASP A 340 20.03 7.28 -9.20
C ASP A 340 20.74 5.96 -8.87
N GLU A 341 21.89 5.71 -9.49
CA GLU A 341 22.55 4.41 -9.35
C GLU A 341 23.04 4.12 -7.94
N ASP A 342 23.43 5.13 -7.18
CA ASP A 342 24.01 4.95 -5.85
C ASP A 342 22.92 4.76 -4.80
N GLU A 343 21.85 5.55 -4.86
CA GLU A 343 20.69 5.29 -4.01
C GLU A 343 20.03 3.96 -4.35
N ARG A 344 19.92 3.61 -5.64
CA ARG A 344 19.34 2.33 -6.04
C ARG A 344 20.07 1.14 -5.41
N LYS A 345 21.41 1.20 -5.29
CA LYS A 345 22.20 0.15 -4.62
C LYS A 345 21.94 0.07 -3.12
N LYS A 346 21.49 1.15 -2.48
CA LYS A 346 21.15 1.14 -1.04
C LYS A 346 19.74 0.60 -0.80
N ILE A 347 18.83 0.90 -1.70
CA ILE A 347 17.39 0.65 -1.48
C ILE A 347 16.86 -0.61 -2.17
N SER A 348 17.59 -1.20 -3.12
CA SER A 348 17.07 -2.32 -3.93
C SER A 348 17.62 -3.65 -3.48
N GLU A 349 16.73 -4.65 -3.38
CA GLU A 349 17.09 -6.03 -3.11
C GLU A 349 16.45 -6.92 -4.17
N ASP A 350 17.25 -7.43 -5.12
CA ASP A 350 16.81 -8.29 -6.22
C ASP A 350 17.29 -9.74 -6.02
N CYS A 351 16.38 -10.58 -5.53
CA CYS A 351 16.66 -11.94 -5.05
C CYS A 351 16.23 -13.03 -6.05
N ASN A 352 16.88 -14.19 -6.02
CA ASN A 352 16.41 -15.37 -6.75
C ASN A 352 15.08 -15.89 -6.17
N ALA A 353 14.25 -16.46 -7.03
CA ALA A 353 13.13 -17.30 -6.61
C ALA A 353 13.64 -18.72 -6.36
N GLN A 354 13.65 -19.19 -5.11
CA GLN A 354 13.95 -20.59 -4.77
C GLN A 354 12.74 -21.51 -4.99
N LEU A 355 12.00 -21.34 -6.08
CA LEU A 355 10.84 -22.18 -6.37
C LEU A 355 11.26 -23.52 -6.94
N VAL A 356 10.70 -24.59 -6.38
CA VAL A 356 10.82 -25.96 -6.90
C VAL A 356 9.45 -26.57 -7.14
N MET A 357 9.40 -27.57 -8.02
CA MET A 357 8.18 -28.35 -8.21
C MET A 357 8.03 -29.28 -7.02
N GLY A 358 6.96 -29.09 -6.24
CA GLY A 358 6.66 -29.94 -5.10
C GLY A 358 6.35 -31.37 -5.53
N ARG A 359 6.62 -32.34 -4.65
CA ARG A 359 6.22 -33.76 -4.86
C ARG A 359 4.70 -33.98 -4.79
N GLY A 360 3.91 -32.92 -4.55
CA GLY A 360 2.43 -32.91 -4.47
C GLY A 360 1.69 -33.24 -5.77
N LEU A 361 2.40 -33.62 -6.84
CA LEU A 361 1.79 -34.19 -8.05
C LEU A 361 1.10 -35.54 -7.80
N VAL A 362 1.41 -36.23 -6.69
CA VAL A 362 0.82 -37.53 -6.32
C VAL A 362 -0.02 -37.44 -5.05
N ASP A 363 0.19 -36.42 -4.21
CA ASP A 363 -0.49 -36.22 -2.94
C ASP A 363 -1.27 -34.90 -2.99
N SER A 364 -2.60 -35.00 -3.13
CA SER A 364 -3.51 -33.85 -3.24
C SER A 364 -3.53 -32.93 -2.03
N SER A 365 -2.88 -33.33 -0.93
CA SER A 365 -2.71 -32.50 0.27
C SER A 365 -1.51 -31.54 0.20
N LYS A 366 -0.68 -31.63 -0.84
CA LYS A 366 0.55 -30.82 -0.99
C LYS A 366 0.48 -29.89 -2.19
N SER A 367 0.94 -28.65 -2.01
CA SER A 367 1.10 -27.69 -3.10
C SER A 367 1.99 -28.26 -4.22
N ALA A 368 1.62 -27.98 -5.47
CA ALA A 368 2.41 -28.36 -6.64
C ALA A 368 3.72 -27.55 -6.75
N ILE A 369 3.85 -26.48 -5.98
CA ILE A 369 5.00 -25.57 -5.92
C ILE A 369 5.47 -25.52 -4.46
N ASP A 370 6.76 -25.66 -4.25
CA ASP A 370 7.42 -25.62 -2.94
C ASP A 370 8.66 -24.71 -3.01
N VAL A 371 9.34 -24.51 -1.88
CA VAL A 371 10.54 -23.69 -1.77
C VAL A 371 11.76 -24.57 -1.48
N ASP A 372 12.85 -24.32 -2.18
CA ASP A 372 14.17 -24.87 -1.88
C ASP A 372 14.86 -24.01 -0.82
N TYR A 373 14.58 -24.29 0.45
CA TYR A 373 15.16 -23.55 1.58
C TYR A 373 16.68 -23.78 1.75
N GLU A 374 17.26 -24.75 1.04
CA GLU A 374 18.71 -24.96 0.98
C GLU A 374 19.35 -24.14 -0.16
N GLY A 375 18.53 -23.53 -1.01
CA GLY A 375 18.96 -22.72 -2.14
C GLY A 375 19.41 -21.33 -1.73
N ALA A 376 20.53 -20.87 -2.28
CA ALA A 376 21.05 -19.52 -2.07
C ALA A 376 20.11 -18.45 -2.67
N LEU A 377 19.52 -17.60 -1.82
CA LEU A 377 18.69 -16.46 -2.19
C LEU A 377 19.42 -15.51 -3.16
N ASP A 378 20.72 -15.31 -2.96
CA ASP A 378 21.59 -14.53 -3.85
C ASP A 378 20.93 -13.19 -4.24
N CYS A 379 20.59 -12.40 -3.23
CA CYS A 379 20.05 -11.05 -3.37
C CYS A 379 21.15 -10.08 -3.81
N GLN A 380 20.82 -9.24 -4.78
CA GLN A 380 21.74 -8.26 -5.36
C GLN A 380 21.09 -6.89 -5.39
N ASN A 381 21.89 -5.85 -5.15
CA ASN A 381 21.41 -4.47 -5.14
C ASN A 381 21.73 -3.69 -6.43
N TYR A 382 22.42 -4.33 -7.38
CA TYR A 382 22.72 -3.76 -8.69
C TYR A 382 21.81 -4.35 -9.78
N LYS A 383 21.89 -3.78 -10.99
CA LYS A 383 21.00 -4.17 -12.09
C LYS A 383 21.64 -5.36 -12.79
N THR A 384 20.95 -6.49 -12.73
CA THR A 384 21.32 -7.71 -13.43
C THR A 384 20.75 -7.71 -14.86
N ARG A 385 21.08 -8.72 -15.65
CA ARG A 385 20.50 -8.89 -16.99
C ARG A 385 18.99 -9.12 -16.89
N THR A 386 18.26 -8.75 -17.94
CA THR A 386 16.82 -9.01 -18.04
C THR A 386 16.54 -10.51 -17.93
N TYR A 387 15.84 -10.92 -16.89
CA TYR A 387 15.38 -12.31 -16.74
C TYR A 387 14.20 -12.60 -17.66
N ILE A 388 14.07 -13.86 -18.05
CA ILE A 388 12.86 -14.33 -18.72
C ILE A 388 11.70 -14.16 -17.74
N PRO A 389 10.62 -13.45 -18.11
CA PRO A 389 9.48 -13.27 -17.22
C PRO A 389 8.89 -14.61 -16.78
N ASN A 390 8.89 -14.85 -15.48
CA ASN A 390 8.24 -15.95 -14.81
C ASN A 390 7.19 -15.39 -13.82
N PRO A 391 5.90 -15.44 -14.16
CA PRO A 391 4.83 -15.05 -13.25
C PRO A 391 4.83 -15.72 -11.88
N LEU A 392 5.36 -16.94 -11.75
CA LEU A 392 5.43 -17.62 -10.46
C LEU A 392 6.46 -16.96 -9.53
N SER A 393 7.45 -16.24 -10.08
CA SER A 393 8.35 -15.41 -9.26
C SER A 393 7.61 -14.29 -8.52
N HIS A 394 6.42 -13.89 -9.00
CA HIS A 394 5.59 -12.90 -8.30
C HIS A 394 4.92 -13.48 -7.04
N THR A 395 5.05 -14.78 -6.76
CA THR A 395 4.42 -15.41 -5.60
C THR A 395 5.40 -15.87 -4.53
N ILE A 396 6.64 -15.37 -4.58
CA ILE A 396 7.67 -15.66 -3.58
C ILE A 396 8.58 -14.45 -3.41
N TYR A 397 8.85 -14.08 -2.17
CA TYR A 397 9.83 -13.05 -1.82
C TYR A 397 10.52 -13.45 -0.53
N LEU A 398 11.85 -13.48 -0.55
CA LEU A 398 12.66 -13.91 0.60
C LEU A 398 12.19 -15.26 1.16
N ASP A 399 11.88 -16.19 0.25
CA ASP A 399 11.34 -17.52 0.52
C ASP A 399 9.97 -17.58 1.23
N ILE A 400 9.27 -16.46 1.36
CA ILE A 400 7.88 -16.40 1.84
C ILE A 400 6.93 -16.50 0.64
N LEU A 401 6.03 -17.47 0.69
CA LEU A 401 5.07 -17.78 -0.37
C LEU A 401 3.79 -16.94 -0.30
N PHE A 402 3.30 -16.57 -1.48
CA PHE A 402 2.03 -15.87 -1.71
C PHE A 402 1.11 -16.66 -2.65
N ILE A 403 1.32 -17.97 -2.79
CA ILE A 403 0.66 -18.82 -3.81
C ILE A 403 -0.83 -18.93 -3.54
N ASN A 404 -1.23 -19.25 -2.30
CA ASN A 404 -2.64 -19.31 -1.92
C ASN A 404 -3.27 -17.91 -1.76
N ALA A 405 -2.44 -16.87 -1.73
CA ALA A 405 -2.84 -15.49 -1.54
C ALA A 405 -3.19 -14.76 -2.86
N VAL A 406 -2.63 -15.21 -4.00
CA VAL A 406 -2.83 -14.61 -5.31
C VAL A 406 -3.50 -15.61 -6.23
N ASP A 407 -4.63 -15.26 -6.83
CA ASP A 407 -5.21 -16.06 -7.91
C ASP A 407 -4.40 -15.85 -9.20
N ILE A 408 -3.24 -16.53 -9.27
CA ILE A 408 -2.26 -16.41 -10.35
C ILE A 408 -2.91 -16.69 -11.72
N LEU A 409 -3.85 -17.65 -11.76
CA LEU A 409 -4.52 -18.03 -12.99
C LEU A 409 -5.41 -16.91 -13.51
N ASN A 410 -6.24 -16.32 -12.66
CA ASN A 410 -7.07 -15.19 -13.05
C ASN A 410 -6.25 -13.92 -13.29
N PHE A 411 -5.18 -13.72 -12.52
CA PHE A 411 -4.21 -12.65 -12.72
C PHE A 411 -3.55 -12.73 -14.11
N LEU A 412 -3.04 -13.90 -14.50
CA LEU A 412 -2.35 -14.09 -15.78
C LEU A 412 -3.27 -14.21 -16.98
N ALA A 413 -4.45 -14.77 -16.78
CA ALA A 413 -5.43 -14.85 -17.86
C ALA A 413 -5.87 -13.44 -18.26
N GLY A 414 -5.96 -12.49 -17.31
CA GLY A 414 -6.57 -11.19 -17.58
C GLY A 414 -8.02 -11.32 -18.10
N VAL A 415 -8.63 -12.50 -17.93
CA VAL A 415 -9.89 -12.88 -18.56
C VAL A 415 -11.01 -12.94 -17.52
N ASN A 416 -12.07 -12.19 -17.85
CA ASN A 416 -13.43 -12.16 -17.30
C ASN A 416 -13.63 -11.74 -15.83
N PRO A 417 -14.17 -10.52 -15.59
CA PRO A 417 -14.57 -10.03 -14.26
C PRO A 417 -15.84 -10.71 -13.71
N LEU A 418 -16.13 -11.95 -14.12
CA LEU A 418 -17.41 -12.62 -13.82
C LEU A 418 -17.47 -13.18 -12.39
N SER A 419 -16.34 -13.40 -11.72
CA SER A 419 -16.29 -13.61 -10.27
C SER A 419 -15.89 -12.30 -9.58
N GLU A 420 -16.81 -11.35 -9.50
CA GLU A 420 -16.65 -10.20 -8.61
C GLU A 420 -16.64 -10.69 -7.14
N THR A 421 -15.48 -11.02 -6.60
CA THR A 421 -15.31 -11.08 -5.14
C THR A 421 -15.27 -9.64 -4.62
N LYS A 422 -16.44 -8.99 -4.56
CA LYS A 422 -16.61 -7.74 -3.81
C LYS A 422 -16.34 -8.06 -2.34
N GLU A 423 -15.37 -7.38 -1.76
CA GLU A 423 -14.99 -7.58 -0.35
C GLU A 423 -16.00 -6.92 0.57
N VAL A 424 -16.46 -5.74 0.17
CA VAL A 424 -17.59 -5.06 0.81
C VAL A 424 -18.66 -4.75 -0.22
N MET A 425 -19.89 -5.19 0.07
CA MET A 425 -21.05 -4.92 -0.77
C MET A 425 -21.34 -3.42 -0.82
N ARG A 426 -21.75 -2.95 -2.00
CA ARG A 426 -22.20 -1.57 -2.19
C ARG A 426 -23.57 -1.38 -1.54
N THR A 427 -23.94 -0.13 -1.27
CA THR A 427 -25.32 0.20 -0.89
C THR A 427 -26.31 -0.18 -2.01
N PRO A 428 -27.62 -0.27 -1.73
CA PRO A 428 -28.63 -0.46 -2.77
C PRO A 428 -28.60 0.60 -3.89
N THR A 429 -28.14 1.83 -3.58
CA THR A 429 -27.95 2.93 -4.55
C THR A 429 -26.64 2.83 -5.32
N GLY A 430 -25.84 1.78 -5.08
CA GLY A 430 -24.56 1.52 -5.73
C GLY A 430 -23.38 2.26 -5.10
N CYS A 431 -23.54 2.91 -3.95
CA CYS A 431 -22.49 3.70 -3.31
C CYS A 431 -21.44 2.80 -2.64
N THR A 432 -20.23 3.35 -2.52
CA THR A 432 -19.08 2.62 -1.94
C THR A 432 -19.27 2.56 -0.43
N VAL A 433 -19.17 1.36 0.14
CA VAL A 433 -19.23 1.15 1.59
C VAL A 433 -17.84 0.78 2.09
N CYS A 434 -17.47 1.33 3.24
CA CYS A 434 -16.30 0.90 4.01
C CYS A 434 -16.75 0.05 5.20
N ARG A 435 -16.03 -1.03 5.43
CA ARG A 435 -16.06 -1.86 6.62
C ARG A 435 -14.83 -1.53 7.46
N VAL A 436 -15.05 -1.27 8.74
CA VAL A 436 -14.01 -1.13 9.76
C VAL A 436 -14.19 -2.27 10.75
N ILE A 437 -13.12 -3.03 11.00
CA ILE A 437 -13.08 -4.05 12.05
C ILE A 437 -12.00 -3.63 13.03
N ILE A 438 -12.32 -3.58 14.33
CA ILE A 438 -11.32 -3.47 15.40
C ILE A 438 -11.22 -4.84 16.05
N GLY A 439 -10.06 -5.45 15.96
CA GLY A 439 -9.83 -6.82 16.40
C GLY A 439 -8.75 -6.95 17.47
N SER A 440 -9.05 -7.74 18.49
CA SER A 440 -8.13 -8.27 19.49
C SER A 440 -8.62 -9.65 19.94
N VAL A 441 -7.81 -10.40 20.70
CA VAL A 441 -8.17 -11.79 21.01
C VAL A 441 -9.43 -11.85 21.87
N GLY A 442 -10.51 -12.39 21.31
CA GLY A 442 -11.81 -12.53 21.97
C GLY A 442 -12.67 -11.25 21.98
N ASP A 443 -12.20 -10.16 21.36
CA ASP A 443 -12.92 -8.89 21.28
C ASP A 443 -12.77 -8.31 19.88
N PHE A 444 -13.82 -8.51 19.08
CA PHE A 444 -13.93 -8.02 17.71
C PHE A 444 -15.19 -7.21 17.59
N THR A 445 -15.08 -6.04 16.99
CA THR A 445 -16.21 -5.19 16.65
C THR A 445 -16.15 -4.83 15.18
N VAL A 446 -17.31 -4.59 14.58
CA VAL A 446 -17.45 -4.21 13.18
C VAL A 446 -18.38 -3.00 13.03
N GLY A 447 -18.03 -2.14 12.08
CA GLY A 447 -18.85 -1.00 11.67
C GLY A 447 -18.80 -0.86 10.15
N PHE A 448 -19.92 -0.42 9.57
CA PHE A 448 -19.98 -0.10 8.15
C PHE A 448 -20.43 1.35 7.99
N PHE A 449 -19.84 2.07 7.05
CA PHE A 449 -20.30 3.41 6.70
C PHE A 449 -20.28 3.64 5.19
N ASP A 450 -21.16 4.53 4.72
CA ASP A 450 -21.20 4.95 3.32
C ASP A 450 -20.09 5.98 3.07
N VAL A 451 -19.13 5.62 2.21
CA VAL A 451 -17.98 6.47 1.88
C VAL A 451 -18.42 7.77 1.22
N GLU A 452 -19.57 7.79 0.53
CA GLU A 452 -20.07 9.03 -0.08
C GLU A 452 -20.47 10.07 0.97
N GLN A 453 -20.95 9.62 2.14
CA GLN A 453 -21.28 10.54 3.23
C GLN A 453 -20.02 11.14 3.85
N ALA A 454 -18.89 10.45 3.77
CA ALA A 454 -17.57 10.93 4.21
C ALA A 454 -16.96 11.98 3.27
N ARG A 455 -17.52 12.17 2.07
CA ARG A 455 -16.98 13.12 1.07
C ARG A 455 -17.50 14.54 1.29
N ALA A 456 -16.77 15.51 0.75
CA ALA A 456 -17.16 16.93 0.73
C ALA A 456 -18.57 17.13 0.18
N ASN A 457 -18.83 16.52 -0.99
CA ASN A 457 -20.04 16.65 -1.77
C ASN A 457 -20.67 15.26 -1.97
N PRO A 458 -21.47 14.77 -1.01
CA PRO A 458 -22.12 13.48 -1.11
C PRO A 458 -23.02 13.40 -2.35
N ARG A 459 -22.91 12.33 -3.12
CA ARG A 459 -23.81 12.07 -4.24
C ARG A 459 -25.06 11.35 -3.72
N GLN A 460 -26.24 11.81 -4.11
CA GLN A 460 -27.50 11.15 -3.72
C GLN A 460 -27.68 9.76 -4.34
N THR A 461 -27.11 9.53 -5.53
CA THR A 461 -27.10 8.22 -6.19
C THR A 461 -25.74 7.95 -6.82
N CYS A 462 -25.28 6.71 -6.69
CA CYS A 462 -24.02 6.24 -7.27
C CYS A 462 -24.25 5.28 -8.43
N SER A 463 -25.47 5.25 -8.96
CA SER A 463 -25.87 4.36 -10.03
C SER A 463 -24.98 4.56 -11.27
N SER A 464 -24.53 3.45 -11.82
CA SER A 464 -23.66 3.34 -12.99
C SER A 464 -24.30 3.80 -14.31
N ILE A 465 -25.52 4.33 -14.28
CA ILE A 465 -26.24 4.85 -15.45
C ILE A 465 -25.73 6.24 -15.86
N LEU A 466 -25.06 6.97 -14.96
CA LEU A 466 -24.36 8.18 -15.35
C LEU A 466 -23.23 7.82 -16.34
N PRO A 467 -23.10 8.56 -17.47
CA PRO A 467 -22.05 8.29 -18.45
C PRO A 467 -20.71 8.25 -17.72
N PRO A 468 -19.80 7.32 -18.11
CA PRO A 468 -18.55 7.10 -17.39
C PRO A 468 -17.92 8.46 -17.13
N THR A 469 -17.85 8.83 -15.85
CA THR A 469 -17.09 10.00 -15.40
C THR A 469 -15.77 9.94 -16.14
N LYS A 470 -15.38 11.07 -16.77
CA LYS A 470 -14.12 11.16 -17.50
C LYS A 470 -13.06 10.42 -16.71
N ILE A 471 -12.47 9.40 -17.33
CA ILE A 471 -11.42 8.63 -16.69
C ILE A 471 -10.24 9.58 -16.52
N GLY A 472 -9.76 9.71 -15.29
CA GLY A 472 -8.84 10.78 -14.88
C GLY A 472 -9.58 12.01 -14.33
N GLY A 473 -9.13 12.52 -13.19
CA GLY A 473 -9.75 13.63 -12.48
C GLY A 473 -9.43 13.58 -10.99
N LYS A 474 -9.85 14.62 -10.25
CA LYS A 474 -9.67 14.71 -8.81
C LYS A 474 -10.19 13.45 -8.12
N VAL A 475 -9.38 12.87 -7.24
CA VAL A 475 -9.81 11.76 -6.38
C VAL A 475 -10.61 12.34 -5.23
N GLU A 476 -11.78 11.78 -4.96
CA GLU A 476 -12.60 12.16 -3.81
C GLU A 476 -12.18 11.32 -2.60
N GLU A 477 -11.60 11.98 -1.60
CA GLU A 477 -11.19 11.42 -0.31
C GLU A 477 -12.33 11.45 0.71
N ASP A 478 -12.18 10.70 1.80
CA ASP A 478 -13.09 10.63 2.95
C ASP A 478 -12.92 11.81 3.93
N ILE A 479 -12.86 13.04 3.40
CA ILE A 479 -12.45 14.24 4.15
C ILE A 479 -13.31 14.59 5.38
N LYS A 480 -14.49 14.01 5.57
CA LYS A 480 -15.29 14.22 6.79
C LYS A 480 -14.94 13.24 7.91
N MET A 481 -13.99 12.33 7.68
CA MET A 481 -13.48 11.42 8.70
C MET A 481 -12.49 12.14 9.63
N SER A 482 -13.03 12.93 10.56
CA SER A 482 -12.28 13.54 11.65
C SER A 482 -12.12 12.59 12.85
N LYS A 483 -11.34 13.01 13.85
CA LYS A 483 -11.27 12.35 15.17
C LYS A 483 -12.66 12.14 15.78
N GLU A 484 -13.54 13.15 15.75
CA GLU A 484 -14.89 13.03 16.30
C GLU A 484 -15.72 12.02 15.51
N ALA A 485 -15.62 12.04 14.17
CA ALA A 485 -16.35 11.10 13.32
C ALA A 485 -15.87 9.66 13.55
N PHE A 486 -14.56 9.43 13.63
CA PHE A 486 -14.00 8.10 13.91
C PHE A 486 -14.36 7.63 15.32
N THR A 487 -14.35 8.52 16.32
CA THR A 487 -14.77 8.18 17.69
C THR A 487 -16.25 7.78 17.73
N LYS A 488 -17.12 8.52 17.03
CA LYS A 488 -18.54 8.14 16.88
C LYS A 488 -18.69 6.81 16.16
N LEU A 489 -17.91 6.56 15.11
CA LEU A 489 -17.91 5.28 14.41
C LEU A 489 -17.63 4.15 15.41
N VAL A 490 -16.50 4.22 16.14
CA VAL A 490 -16.10 3.21 17.12
C VAL A 490 -17.15 2.97 18.20
N LEU A 491 -17.76 4.03 18.74
CA LEU A 491 -18.80 3.92 19.77
C LEU A 491 -20.08 3.22 19.27
N ASN A 492 -20.33 3.24 17.97
CA ASN A 492 -21.51 2.61 17.35
C ASN A 492 -21.18 1.28 16.65
N MET A 493 -19.93 0.79 16.72
CA MET A 493 -19.57 -0.53 16.21
C MET A 493 -20.25 -1.62 17.06
N VAL A 494 -20.65 -2.70 16.39
CA VAL A 494 -21.31 -3.83 17.05
C VAL A 494 -20.32 -4.99 17.24
N PRO A 495 -20.48 -5.82 18.28
CA PRO A 495 -19.70 -7.05 18.41
C PRO A 495 -19.81 -7.91 17.15
N LEU A 496 -18.68 -8.39 16.66
CA LEU A 496 -18.60 -9.26 15.50
C LEU A 496 -18.72 -10.72 15.95
N ILE A 497 -19.85 -11.35 15.63
CA ILE A 497 -20.15 -12.75 15.96
C ILE A 497 -20.25 -13.55 14.66
N GLY A 498 -19.48 -14.62 14.52
CA GLY A 498 -19.55 -15.54 13.38
C GLY A 498 -18.50 -15.26 12.29
N GLU A 499 -18.94 -14.86 11.09
CA GLU A 499 -18.04 -14.57 9.96
C GLU A 499 -17.15 -13.36 10.31
N MET A 500 -15.85 -13.58 10.46
CA MET A 500 -14.90 -12.52 10.87
C MET A 500 -14.63 -11.47 9.79
N CYS A 501 -15.06 -11.70 8.55
CA CYS A 501 -14.93 -10.76 7.43
C CYS A 501 -16.27 -10.53 6.75
N PRO A 502 -17.27 -9.98 7.47
CA PRO A 502 -18.59 -9.79 6.90
C PRO A 502 -18.48 -8.86 5.69
N LYS A 503 -19.15 -9.22 4.59
CA LYS A 503 -19.16 -8.40 3.37
C LYS A 503 -20.18 -7.28 3.42
N SER A 504 -21.08 -7.33 4.38
CA SER A 504 -22.13 -6.34 4.61
C SER A 504 -22.58 -6.35 6.06
N GLY A 505 -23.10 -5.21 6.50
CA GLY A 505 -23.75 -5.06 7.79
C GLY A 505 -24.59 -3.79 7.79
N PRO A 506 -25.27 -3.50 8.91
CA PRO A 506 -25.99 -2.24 9.07
C PRO A 506 -25.02 -1.06 8.92
N LEU A 507 -25.42 -0.06 8.14
CA LEU A 507 -24.68 1.18 8.02
C LEU A 507 -24.87 2.00 9.29
N ILE A 508 -23.78 2.46 9.88
CA ILE A 508 -23.78 3.42 10.96
C ILE A 508 -23.96 4.80 10.32
N THR A 509 -25.13 5.41 10.56
CA THR A 509 -25.47 6.74 10.05
C THR A 509 -25.04 7.84 11.03
N ASP A 510 -25.01 9.09 10.55
CA ASP A 510 -24.84 10.28 11.39
C ASP A 510 -23.52 10.38 12.18
N ILE A 511 -22.48 9.66 11.73
CA ILE A 511 -21.13 9.75 12.31
C ILE A 511 -20.37 11.01 11.87
N PHE A 512 -20.65 11.49 10.66
CA PHE A 512 -19.91 12.60 10.06
C PHE A 512 -20.39 13.95 10.61
N THR A 513 -19.43 14.84 10.87
CA THR A 513 -19.70 16.21 11.32
C THR A 513 -19.55 17.20 10.17
N SER A 514 -19.75 18.49 10.42
CA SER A 514 -19.42 19.55 9.47
C SER A 514 -17.92 19.80 9.35
N LEU A 515 -17.09 19.23 10.23
CA LEU A 515 -15.64 19.36 10.17
C LEU A 515 -15.11 18.63 8.93
N MET A 516 -14.27 19.34 8.16
CA MET A 516 -13.60 18.78 7.00
C MET A 516 -12.10 18.75 7.26
N MET A 517 -11.51 17.58 7.08
CA MET A 517 -10.08 17.34 7.03
C MET A 517 -9.50 17.95 5.74
N PRO A 518 -8.21 18.32 5.75
CA PRO A 518 -7.56 18.86 4.55
C PRO A 518 -7.54 17.81 3.42
N ASP A 519 -7.60 18.27 2.17
CA ASP A 519 -7.37 17.42 1.00
C ASP A 519 -5.88 17.10 0.89
N ILE A 520 -5.53 15.82 0.97
CA ILE A 520 -4.13 15.36 1.02
C ILE A 520 -3.66 14.73 -0.29
N SER A 521 -4.56 14.49 -1.24
CA SER A 521 -4.23 14.13 -2.62
C SER A 521 -3.66 15.30 -3.42
N CYS A 522 -3.89 16.51 -2.91
CA CYS A 522 -3.40 17.77 -3.42
C CYS A 522 -3.18 18.71 -2.23
N PRO A 523 -2.09 18.50 -1.46
CA PRO A 523 -1.68 19.52 -0.53
C PRO A 523 -1.27 20.70 -1.39
N LYS A 524 -2.14 21.71 -1.53
CA LYS A 524 -1.64 23.03 -1.91
C LYS A 524 -0.55 23.30 -0.90
N LEU A 525 0.68 23.55 -1.36
CA LEU A 525 1.62 24.30 -0.54
C LEU A 525 0.81 25.50 -0.07
N VAL A 526 0.37 25.47 1.18
CA VAL A 526 -0.08 26.66 1.84
C VAL A 526 1.19 27.46 1.84
N GLU A 527 1.34 28.35 0.85
CA GLU A 527 2.33 29.41 0.93
C GLU A 527 2.19 29.91 2.36
N GLN A 528 3.30 29.87 3.09
CA GLN A 528 3.43 30.51 4.40
C GLN A 528 3.23 32.01 4.19
N SER A 529 2.03 32.40 3.77
CA SER A 529 1.48 33.72 3.98
C SER A 529 1.31 33.78 5.49
N GLU A 530 2.27 34.47 6.09
CA GLU A 530 2.29 34.99 7.45
C GLU A 530 0.92 34.83 8.12
N ILE A 531 0.73 33.68 8.79
CA ILE A 531 -0.14 33.69 9.95
C ILE A 531 0.64 34.54 10.93
N GLU A 532 0.39 35.86 10.89
CA GLU A 532 0.60 36.72 12.04
C GLU A 532 -0.04 35.97 13.21
N MET A 533 0.81 35.31 14.00
CA MET A 533 0.49 34.99 15.36
C MET A 533 0.10 36.31 15.99
N THR A 534 -1.20 36.58 16.02
CA THR A 534 -1.76 37.57 16.91
C THR A 534 -1.38 37.06 18.30
N GLN A 535 -0.25 37.54 18.80
CA GLN A 535 0.16 37.33 20.17
C GLN A 535 -1.03 37.78 21.02
N MET A 536 -1.77 36.83 21.58
CA MET A 536 -2.60 37.12 22.73
C MET A 536 -1.65 37.58 23.82
N LYS A 537 -1.45 38.89 23.89
CA LYS A 537 -0.85 39.55 25.05
C LYS A 537 -1.64 39.09 26.27
N PRO A 538 -0.98 38.63 27.34
CA PRO A 538 -1.68 38.35 28.59
C PRO A 538 -2.32 39.65 29.07
N VAL A 539 -3.65 39.66 29.15
CA VAL A 539 -4.40 40.74 29.80
C VAL A 539 -4.12 40.63 31.29
N ILE A 540 -3.15 41.41 31.75
CA ILE A 540 -3.01 41.77 33.16
C ILE A 540 -4.08 42.82 33.43
N THR A 541 -5.14 42.44 34.12
CA THR A 541 -6.11 43.38 34.68
C THR A 541 -5.48 44.08 35.89
N SER A 542 -5.25 45.38 35.77
CA SER A 542 -5.10 46.29 36.91
C SER A 542 -5.93 47.55 36.65
N ASP A 543 -6.47 48.08 37.73
CA ASP A 543 -7.66 48.92 37.81
C ASP A 543 -7.60 50.34 37.21
N ALA A 544 -8.81 50.82 36.88
CA ALA A 544 -9.36 52.17 37.04
C ALA A 544 -8.80 53.38 36.23
N LYS A 545 -9.63 53.93 35.34
CA LYS A 545 -10.42 55.18 35.53
C LYS A 545 -11.06 55.72 34.23
N SER A 546 -12.36 56.03 34.35
CA SER A 546 -13.23 57.02 33.66
C SER A 546 -12.76 57.76 32.38
N ASN A 547 -13.60 57.75 31.31
CA ASN A 547 -14.33 58.95 30.81
C ASN A 547 -15.23 58.70 29.57
N ILE A 548 -16.53 58.89 29.76
CA ILE A 548 -17.56 59.64 28.99
C ILE A 548 -17.37 59.91 27.45
N ILE A 549 -18.14 59.19 26.60
CA ILE A 549 -19.14 59.56 25.53
C ILE A 549 -19.00 60.96 24.84
N PRO A 550 -19.12 61.16 23.48
CA PRO A 550 -20.36 60.92 22.73
C PRO A 550 -20.34 60.52 21.23
N ILE A 551 -21.58 60.31 20.78
CA ILE A 551 -22.16 59.68 19.59
C ILE A 551 -22.18 60.62 18.34
N SER A 552 -22.35 59.99 17.16
CA SER A 552 -23.16 60.46 15.99
C SER A 552 -22.38 60.91 14.73
N PRO A 553 -23.01 61.06 13.53
CA PRO A 553 -23.61 60.02 12.68
C PRO A 553 -23.16 60.11 11.18
N TYR A 554 -23.61 59.14 10.37
CA TYR A 554 -23.70 59.09 8.89
C TYR A 554 -23.98 60.43 8.17
N PRO A 555 -23.61 60.64 6.87
CA PRO A 555 -24.50 60.22 5.75
C PRO A 555 -23.92 59.99 4.33
N THR A 556 -24.52 59.01 3.63
CA THR A 556 -25.11 58.98 2.26
C THR A 556 -24.46 59.54 0.96
N ARG A 557 -24.85 58.85 -0.14
CA ARG A 557 -24.99 59.27 -1.58
C ARG A 557 -23.67 59.37 -2.37
N GLY A 558 -23.56 58.95 -3.63
CA GLY A 558 -24.53 58.70 -4.69
C GLY A 558 -23.77 58.52 -6.03
N PRO A 559 -24.39 58.64 -7.22
CA PRO A 559 -24.40 57.58 -8.24
C PRO A 559 -23.68 57.91 -9.58
N SER A 560 -23.81 56.98 -10.52
CA SER A 560 -24.08 57.18 -11.97
C SER A 560 -22.96 56.95 -13.00
N GLY A 561 -23.40 56.44 -14.17
CA GLY A 561 -22.67 56.48 -15.45
C GLY A 561 -22.57 55.10 -16.12
N LEU A 562 -23.53 54.64 -16.96
CA LEU A 562 -23.62 54.88 -18.42
C LEU A 562 -22.31 54.43 -19.14
N THR A 563 -22.26 53.61 -20.19
CA THR A 563 -23.17 53.40 -21.32
C THR A 563 -22.54 52.39 -22.31
N ARG A 564 -23.40 51.64 -23.04
CA ARG A 564 -23.35 51.30 -24.50
C ARG A 564 -22.09 50.61 -25.08
N ARG A 565 -22.10 49.80 -26.15
CA ARG A 565 -23.07 49.33 -27.15
C ARG A 565 -22.34 48.32 -28.06
N MET A 566 -23.10 47.37 -28.63
CA MET A 566 -23.02 46.86 -30.03
C MET A 566 -21.75 46.09 -30.43
N ARG A 567 -21.70 45.17 -31.40
CA ARG A 567 -22.66 44.54 -32.34
C ARG A 567 -21.91 43.38 -33.02
N GLY A 568 -22.66 42.37 -33.45
CA GLY A 568 -22.39 41.61 -34.70
C GLY A 568 -21.34 40.49 -34.58
N GLY A 569 -21.49 39.33 -35.19
CA GLY A 569 -22.53 38.78 -36.07
C GLY A 569 -22.06 37.40 -36.56
N LYS A 570 -23.04 36.56 -36.96
CA LYS A 570 -23.07 35.59 -38.10
C LYS A 570 -21.71 34.99 -38.55
N LYS A 571 -21.54 33.71 -38.90
CA LYS A 571 -22.45 32.66 -39.40
C LYS A 571 -21.57 31.41 -39.66
N GLN A 572 -22.17 30.22 -39.45
CA GLN A 572 -22.17 29.04 -40.33
C GLN A 572 -20.90 28.34 -40.88
N THR A 573 -21.07 27.01 -40.96
CA THR A 573 -20.48 26.01 -41.87
C THR A 573 -19.09 25.42 -41.58
N ASN A 574 -19.03 24.16 -41.16
CA ASN A 574 -18.68 23.06 -42.07
C ASN A 574 -18.94 21.65 -41.50
N LYS A 575 -20.00 21.01 -42.01
CA LYS A 575 -20.19 19.56 -42.12
C LYS A 575 -19.31 19.06 -43.28
N ARG A 576 -18.42 18.10 -43.05
CA ARG A 576 -18.03 16.99 -43.97
C ARG A 576 -16.62 16.48 -43.62
N LYS A 577 -16.52 15.29 -43.03
CA LYS A 577 -15.43 14.30 -43.19
C LYS A 577 -15.69 13.06 -42.33
N ARG A 578 -16.73 12.30 -42.65
CA ARG A 578 -16.98 10.96 -42.10
C ARG A 578 -17.57 10.04 -43.18
N GLN A 579 -16.78 9.76 -44.22
CA GLN A 579 -17.10 8.71 -45.19
C GLN A 579 -15.84 8.37 -45.99
N ASN A 580 -14.87 7.67 -45.38
CA ASN A 580 -13.82 6.95 -46.12
C ASN A 580 -12.99 5.92 -45.32
N LYS A 581 -13.55 5.34 -44.23
CA LYS A 581 -12.86 4.31 -43.43
C LYS A 581 -13.54 2.93 -43.40
N ARG A 582 -14.50 2.66 -44.29
CA ARG A 582 -15.24 1.36 -44.32
C ARG A 582 -14.82 0.37 -45.42
N ASN A 583 -14.00 0.76 -46.41
CA ASN A 583 -13.65 -0.13 -47.53
C ASN A 583 -12.27 -0.82 -47.46
N LYS A 584 -11.52 -0.73 -46.35
CA LYS A 584 -10.23 -1.41 -46.18
C LYS A 584 -10.26 -2.68 -45.34
N LYS A 585 -11.41 -3.07 -44.76
CA LYS A 585 -11.53 -4.20 -43.82
C LYS A 585 -12.08 -5.51 -44.43
N MET A 586 -12.42 -5.53 -45.73
CA MET A 586 -13.00 -6.72 -46.39
C MET A 586 -12.04 -7.54 -47.26
N LYS A 587 -10.80 -7.08 -47.50
CA LYS A 587 -9.84 -7.81 -48.37
C LYS A 587 -8.85 -8.75 -47.64
N THR A 588 -8.78 -8.73 -46.31
CA THR A 588 -7.86 -9.58 -45.53
C THR A 588 -8.46 -10.92 -45.07
N ASN A 589 -9.79 -11.08 -45.08
CA ASN A 589 -10.44 -12.33 -44.62
C ASN A 589 -10.55 -13.43 -45.69
N LYS A 590 -10.23 -13.16 -46.96
CA LYS A 590 -10.28 -14.19 -48.02
C LYS A 590 -8.98 -14.98 -48.19
N LYS A 591 -7.85 -14.50 -47.63
CA LYS A 591 -6.54 -15.18 -47.75
C LYS A 591 -6.23 -16.19 -46.63
N MET A 592 -6.94 -16.15 -45.50
CA MET A 592 -6.73 -17.12 -44.39
C MET A 592 -7.54 -18.42 -44.51
N LYS A 593 -8.61 -18.47 -45.32
CA LYS A 593 -9.41 -19.70 -45.48
C LYS A 593 -8.82 -20.74 -46.46
N ARG A 594 -7.80 -20.38 -47.27
CA ARG A 594 -7.15 -21.32 -48.22
C ARG A 594 -5.91 -22.06 -47.68
N LYS A 595 -5.41 -21.73 -46.48
CA LYS A 595 -4.24 -22.42 -45.87
C LYS A 595 -4.59 -23.54 -44.89
N ARG A 596 -5.87 -23.84 -44.66
CA ARG A 596 -6.31 -24.90 -43.72
C ARG A 596 -6.82 -26.19 -44.39
N GLN A 597 -6.79 -26.29 -45.71
CA GLN A 597 -7.30 -27.46 -46.45
C GLN A 597 -6.21 -28.40 -47.01
N THR A 598 -4.92 -28.12 -46.77
CA THR A 598 -3.78 -28.94 -47.26
C THR A 598 -2.94 -29.54 -46.12
N LYS A 599 -3.54 -29.79 -44.95
CA LYS A 599 -2.87 -30.48 -43.82
C LYS A 599 -3.67 -31.65 -43.24
N ARG A 600 -4.52 -32.25 -44.06
CA ARG A 600 -5.13 -33.58 -43.84
C ARG A 600 -5.17 -34.33 -45.17
N ARG A 601 -4.00 -34.82 -45.56
CA ARG A 601 -3.77 -36.03 -46.33
C ARG A 601 -2.35 -36.46 -46.04
#